data_AF-A0A392QIP1-F1
#
_entry.id   AF-A0A392QIP1-F1
#
_cell.length_a   1.000
_cell.length_b   1.000
_cell.length_c   1.000
_cell.angle_alpha   90.00
_cell.angle_beta   90.00
_cell.angle_gamma   90.00
#
_symmetry.space_group_name_H-M   'P 1'
#
loop_
_entity.id
_entity.type
_entity.pdbx_description
1 polymer ?
#
loop_
_entity_poly.entity_id
_entity_poly.type
_entity_poly.pdbx_seq_one_letter_code
_entity_poly.pdbx_strand_id
1 'polypeptide(L)' 'MDLGISDEMLGTFAPLLVYWIYSGFYVVLGFFAEDYRLHTKQDEDEKNLVSKFDVVKGVLLQQVVQAVVATLLFA' A
#
# COMPACT_ATOMS: atom_id res chain seq x y z
N MET A 1 -22.59 9.89 -12.86
CA MET A 1 -22.99 8.92 -11.82
C MET A 1 -22.36 9.42 -10.53
N ASP A 2 -23.18 9.97 -9.65
CA ASP A 2 -22.75 10.27 -8.29
C ASP A 2 -22.77 8.96 -7.51
N LEU A 3 -21.65 8.62 -6.86
CA LEU A 3 -21.52 7.37 -6.11
C LEU A 3 -22.21 7.46 -4.74
N GLY A 4 -22.71 8.64 -4.34
CA GLY A 4 -23.33 8.85 -3.03
C GLY A 4 -22.35 8.72 -1.86
N ILE A 5 -21.05 8.80 -2.14
CA ILE A 5 -19.97 8.74 -1.15
C ILE A 5 -19.54 10.18 -0.85
N SER A 6 -19.41 10.52 0.43
CA SER A 6 -18.99 11.86 0.82
C SER A 6 -17.51 12.11 0.47
N ASP A 7 -17.14 13.38 0.23
CA ASP A 7 -15.77 13.76 -0.11
C ASP A 7 -14.79 13.42 1.02
N GLU A 8 -15.25 13.46 2.26
CA GLU A 8 -14.47 13.10 3.46
C GLU A 8 -14.17 11.59 3.50
N MET A 9 -15.18 10.76 3.19
CA MET A 9 -14.99 9.31 3.06
C MET A 9 -14.05 8.99 1.90
N LEU A 10 -14.24 9.63 0.75
CA LEU A 10 -13.41 9.42 -0.42
C LEU A 10 -11.95 9.83 -0.13
N GLY A 11 -11.74 11.00 0.49
CA GLY A 11 -10.42 11.49 0.88
C GLY A 11 -9.71 10.59 1.90
N THR A 12 -10.48 9.93 2.78
CA THR A 12 -9.93 9.00 3.78
C THR A 12 -9.51 7.67 3.18
N PHE A 13 -10.38 7.04 2.37
CA PHE A 13 -10.19 5.65 1.91
C PHE A 13 -9.55 5.51 0.53
N ALA A 14 -9.70 6.48 -0.37
CA ALA A 14 -9.07 6.42 -1.69
C ALA A 14 -7.54 6.20 -1.66
N PRO A 15 -6.74 6.95 -0.86
CA PRO A 15 -5.29 6.71 -0.79
C PRO A 15 -4.93 5.31 -0.27
N LEU A 16 -5.71 4.74 0.66
CA LEU A 16 -5.52 3.38 1.15
C LEU A 16 -5.73 2.35 0.04
N LEU A 17 -6.83 2.49 -0.73
CA LEU A 17 -7.11 1.61 -1.86
C LEU A 17 -6.03 1.70 -2.93
N VAL A 18 -5.61 2.91 -3.30
CA VAL A 18 -4.55 3.14 -4.29
C VAL A 18 -3.24 2.49 -3.85
N TYR A 19 -2.88 2.61 -2.56
CA TYR A 19 -1.69 1.93 -2.02
C TYR A 19 -1.74 0.41 -2.25
N TRP A 20 -2.85 -0.24 -1.89
CA TRP A 20 -2.97 -1.70 -2.00
C TRP A 20 -3.02 -2.18 -3.44
N ILE A 21 -3.70 -1.44 -4.32
CA ILE A 21 -3.72 -1.72 -5.77
C ILE A 21 -2.29 -1.64 -6.32
N TYR A 22 -1.57 -0.56 -6.02
CA TYR A 22 -0.21 -0.37 -6.51
C TYR A 22 0.76 -1.43 -5.96
N SER A 23 0.69 -1.70 -4.65
CA SER A 23 1.47 -2.77 -4.02
C SER A 23 1.18 -4.14 -4.63
N GLY A 24 -0.10 -4.46 -4.86
CA GLY A 24 -0.55 -5.68 -5.51
C GLY A 24 0.04 -5.83 -6.92
N PHE A 25 0.08 -4.76 -7.72
CA PHE A 25 0.75 -4.79 -9.02
C PHE A 25 2.23 -5.16 -8.91
N TYR A 26 2.98 -4.59 -7.96
CA TYR A 26 4.39 -4.97 -7.75
C TYR A 26 4.55 -6.44 -7.34
N VAL A 27 3.65 -6.95 -6.51
CA VAL A 27 3.66 -8.37 -6.12
C VAL A 27 3.44 -9.26 -7.34
N VAL A 28 2.42 -8.96 -8.16
CA VAL A 28 2.11 -9.69 -9.40
C VAL A 28 3.29 -9.64 -10.37
N LEU A 29 3.84 -8.45 -10.64
CA LEU A 29 5.00 -8.30 -11.52
C LEU A 29 6.22 -9.08 -10.99
N GLY A 30 6.44 -9.08 -9.67
CA GLY A 30 7.50 -9.86 -9.04
C GLY A 30 7.36 -11.38 -9.17
N PHE A 31 6.16 -11.89 -9.47
CA PHE A 31 5.93 -13.31 -9.74
C PHE A 31 5.99 -13.67 -11.22
N PHE A 32 5.49 -12.81 -12.11
CA PHE A 32 5.35 -13.14 -13.54
C PHE A 32 6.45 -12.58 -14.44
N ALA A 33 7.22 -11.60 -13.99
CA ALA A 33 8.21 -10.89 -14.80
C ALA A 33 9.63 -11.05 -14.24
N GLU A 34 9.97 -12.23 -13.71
CA GLU A 34 11.31 -12.50 -13.13
C GLU A 34 12.43 -12.24 -14.14
N ASP A 35 12.25 -12.62 -15.41
CA ASP A 35 13.23 -12.43 -16.49
C ASP A 35 13.47 -10.97 -16.88
N TYR A 36 12.59 -10.05 -16.44
CA TYR A 36 12.67 -8.62 -16.73
C TYR A 36 13.24 -7.82 -15.54
N ARG A 37 13.70 -8.49 -14.47
CA ARG A 37 14.25 -7.82 -13.30
C ARG A 37 15.64 -7.24 -13.57
N LEU A 38 15.82 -5.97 -13.20
CA LEU A 38 17.12 -5.28 -13.25
C LEU A 38 18.12 -5.79 -12.19
N HIS A 39 17.61 -6.29 -11.05
CA HIS A 39 18.41 -6.83 -9.95
C HIS A 39 17.98 -8.26 -9.61
N THR A 40 18.95 -9.09 -9.23
CA THR A 40 18.65 -10.46 -8.81
C THR A 40 17.79 -10.44 -7.54
N LYS A 41 16.98 -11.48 -7.32
CA LYS A 41 16.22 -11.62 -6.06
C LYS A 41 17.15 -11.63 -4.85
N GLN A 42 18.30 -12.28 -4.97
CA GLN A 42 19.29 -12.34 -3.92
C GLN A 42 19.80 -10.94 -3.53
N ASP A 43 20.18 -10.10 -4.52
CA ASP A 43 20.66 -8.74 -4.24
C ASP A 43 19.61 -7.86 -3.56
N GLU A 44 18.33 -8.02 -3.93
CA GLU A 44 17.22 -7.32 -3.29
C GLU A 44 16.98 -7.81 -1.86
N ASP A 45 17.01 -9.12 -1.64
CA ASP A 45 16.78 -9.73 -0.33
C ASP A 45 17.91 -9.41 0.66
N GLU A 46 19.17 -9.32 0.19
CA GLU A 46 20.32 -8.89 1.01
C GLU A 46 20.21 -7.42 1.41
N LYS A 47 19.66 -6.56 0.54
CA LYS A 47 19.47 -5.13 0.82
C LYS A 47 18.21 -4.84 1.61
N ASN A 48 17.18 -5.68 1.50
CA ASN A 48 15.93 -5.49 2.21
C ASN A 48 16.04 -6.05 3.64
N LEU A 49 16.47 -5.18 4.55
CA LEU A 49 16.68 -5.53 5.97
C LEU A 49 15.38 -5.85 6.72
N VAL A 50 14.21 -5.56 6.14
CA VAL A 50 12.91 -5.70 6.79
C VAL A 50 12.07 -6.76 6.07
N SER A 51 11.46 -7.66 6.84
CA SER A 51 10.58 -8.67 6.28
C SER A 51 9.32 -8.02 5.67
N LYS A 52 8.78 -8.62 4.61
CA LYS A 52 7.51 -8.15 3.99
C LYS A 52 6.37 -8.10 5.01
N PHE A 53 6.36 -9.01 5.98
CA PHE A 53 5.34 -9.06 7.03
C PHE A 53 5.44 -7.85 7.96
N ASP A 54 6.65 -7.41 8.32
CA ASP A 54 6.83 -6.23 9.17
C ASP A 54 6.50 -4.94 8.43
N VAL A 55 6.79 -4.88 7.12
CA VAL A 55 6.30 -3.78 6.26
C VAL A 55 4.77 -3.70 6.29
N VAL A 56 4.07 -4.83 6.09
CA VAL A 56 2.60 -4.88 6.11
C VAL A 56 2.05 -4.39 7.46
N LYS A 57 2.63 -4.83 8.59
CA LYS A 57 2.23 -4.32 9.91
C LYS A 57 2.41 -2.81 10.03
N GLY A 58 3.55 -2.29 9.57
CA GLY A 58 3.84 -0.86 9.60
C GLY A 58 2.84 -0.04 8.79
N VAL A 59 2.49 -0.53 7.59
CA VAL A 59 1.49 0.09 6.72
C VAL A 59 0.11 0.08 7.36
N LEU A 60 -0.32 -1.05 7.92
CA LEU A 60 -1.63 -1.14 8.60
C LEU A 60 -1.70 -0.19 9.80
N LEU A 61 -0.63 -0.09 10.59
CA LEU A 61 -0.55 0.88 11.69
C LEU A 61 -0.67 2.31 11.17
N GLN A 62 0.08 2.67 10.11
CA GLN A 62 0.01 3.99 9.51
C GLN A 62 -1.39 4.32 8.97
N GLN A 63 -2.03 3.37 8.27
CA GLN A 63 -3.36 3.55 7.71
C GLN A 63 -4.44 3.70 8.80
N VAL A 64 -4.31 2.98 9.91
CA VAL A 64 -5.18 3.17 11.09
C VAL A 64 -5.00 4.58 11.66
N VAL A 65 -3.76 5.02 11.87
CA VAL A 65 -3.48 6.38 12.37
C VAL A 65 -4.03 7.43 11.40
N GLN A 66 -3.82 7.26 10.09
CA GLN A 66 -4.35 8.16 9.06
C GLN A 66 -5.88 8.23 9.10
N ALA A 67 -6.57 7.09 9.18
CA ALA A 67 -8.02 7.04 9.23
C ALA A 67 -8.57 7.70 10.50
N VAL A 68 -7.94 7.46 11.65
CA VAL A 68 -8.32 8.11 12.92
C VAL A 68 -8.15 9.63 12.82
N VAL A 69 -6.99 10.11 12.36
CA VAL A 69 -6.72 11.55 12.22
C VAL A 69 -7.69 12.19 11.22
N ALA A 70 -7.94 11.55 10.07
CA ALA A 70 -8.89 12.06 9.08
C ALA A 70 -10.31 12.17 9.65
N THR A 71 -10.76 11.14 10.37
CA THR A 71 -12.07 11.17 11.04
C THR A 71 -12.13 12.30 12.07
N LEU A 72 -11.11 12.49 12.90
CA LEU A 72 -11.11 13.55 13.92
C LEU A 72 -11.09 14.97 13.35
N LEU A 73 -10.51 15.17 12.16
CA LEU A 73 -10.35 16.49 11.56
C LEU A 73 -11.47 16.86 10.60
N PHE A 74 -12.07 15.87 9.93
CA PHE A 74 -12.96 16.10 8.79
C PHE A 74 -14.32 15.39 8.89
N ALA A 75 -14.54 14.49 9.85
CA ALA A 75 -15.85 13.86 10.06
C ALA A 75 -16.71 14.57 11.11
#